data_AF-A0A3C0C5N7-F1
#
_entry.id   AF-A0A3C0C5N7-F1
#
_cell.length_a   1.000
_cell.length_b   1.000
_cell.length_c   1.000
_cell.angle_alpha   90.00
_cell.angle_beta   90.00
_cell.angle_gamma   90.00
#
_symmetry.space_group_name_H-M   'P 1'
#
loop_
_entity.id
_entity.type
_entity.pdbx_description
1 polymer ?
#
loop_
_entity_poly.entity_id
_entity_poly.type
_entity_poly.pdbx_seq_one_letter_code
_entity_poly.pdbx_strand_id
1 'polypeptide(L)'
;MTEAEKRRDAADIFLQAVNEMLPDAAVKKALSRGLPGNDIILIGIGKASWTMARAASEKLGARIRGGAIITKYGHSGGPIRGIEIYEAGHPLPDSETLRATERILGITGSLEAGRMV
;
A
#
# COMPACT_ATOMS: atom_id res chain seq x y z
N MET A 1 -13.00 -12.55 37.81
CA MET A 1 -12.25 -11.59 37.00
C MET A 1 -12.40 -10.20 37.62
N THR A 2 -11.31 -9.59 38.06
CA THR A 2 -11.24 -8.26 38.69
C THR A 2 -11.48 -7.16 37.66
N GLU A 3 -11.76 -5.94 38.10
CA GLU A 3 -11.86 -4.77 37.21
C GLU A 3 -10.56 -4.49 36.44
N ALA A 4 -9.40 -4.74 37.06
CA ALA A 4 -8.11 -4.62 36.39
C ALA A 4 -7.93 -5.66 35.28
N GLU A 5 -8.38 -6.90 35.51
CA GLU A 5 -8.36 -7.97 34.50
C GLU A 5 -9.29 -7.66 33.33
N LYS A 6 -10.51 -7.16 33.58
CA LYS A 6 -11.43 -6.73 32.51
C LYS A 6 -10.88 -5.59 31.66
N ARG A 7 -10.23 -4.60 32.29
CA ARG A 7 -9.60 -3.47 31.57
C ARG A 7 -8.45 -3.93 30.70
N ARG A 8 -7.65 -4.89 31.18
CA ARG A 8 -6.56 -5.49 30.41
C ARG A 8 -7.11 -6.26 29.21
N ASP A 9 -8.11 -7.11 29.44
CA ASP A 9 -8.74 -7.90 28.38
C ASP A 9 -9.32 -7.00 27.27
N ALA A 10 -10.05 -5.95 27.63
CA ALA A 10 -10.57 -4.98 26.67
C ALA A 10 -9.46 -4.24 25.89
N ALA A 11 -8.36 -3.88 26.55
CA ALA A 11 -7.21 -3.26 25.90
C ALA A 11 -6.52 -4.22 24.93
N ASP A 12 -6.38 -5.50 25.32
CA ASP A 12 -5.78 -6.53 24.49
C ASP A 12 -6.62 -6.79 23.23
N ILE A 13 -7.95 -6.91 23.37
CA ILE A 13 -8.88 -7.04 22.25
C ILE A 13 -8.74 -5.85 21.28
N PHE A 14 -8.71 -4.62 21.82
CA PHE A 14 -8.56 -3.42 21.00
C PHE A 14 -7.21 -3.40 20.25
N LEU A 15 -6.11 -3.67 20.94
CA LEU A 15 -4.78 -3.65 20.35
C LEU A 15 -4.60 -4.76 19.30
N GLN A 16 -5.14 -5.95 19.54
CA GLN A 16 -5.15 -7.02 18.54
C GLN A 16 -5.93 -6.60 17.29
N ALA A 17 -7.11 -6.02 17.46
CA ALA A 17 -7.90 -5.53 16.33
C ALA A 17 -7.16 -4.45 15.53
N VAL A 18 -6.49 -3.50 16.20
CA VAL A 18 -5.68 -2.47 15.53
C VAL A 18 -4.50 -3.09 14.79
N ASN A 19 -3.78 -4.02 15.42
CA ASN A 19 -2.61 -4.67 14.84
C ASN A 19 -2.96 -5.48 13.58
N GLU A 20 -4.11 -6.16 13.56
CA GLU A 20 -4.57 -6.88 12.36
C GLU A 20 -4.94 -5.94 11.20
N MET A 21 -5.33 -4.70 11.51
CA MET A 21 -5.70 -3.69 10.52
C MET A 21 -4.52 -2.79 10.10
N LEU A 22 -3.31 -3.06 10.61
CA LEU A 22 -2.12 -2.37 10.13
C LEU A 22 -1.91 -2.65 8.64
N PRO A 23 -1.58 -1.63 7.82
CA PRO A 23 -1.60 -1.79 6.36
C PRO A 23 -0.66 -2.88 5.84
N ASP A 24 0.51 -3.08 6.47
CA ASP A 24 1.45 -4.12 6.09
C ASP A 24 0.96 -5.52 6.46
N ALA A 25 0.41 -5.69 7.66
CA ALA A 25 -0.17 -6.95 8.12
C ALA A 25 -1.36 -7.36 7.22
N ALA A 26 -2.25 -6.41 6.91
CA ALA A 26 -3.41 -6.63 6.05
C ALA A 26 -2.98 -7.06 4.64
N VAL A 27 -2.01 -6.38 4.01
CA VAL A 27 -1.50 -6.73 2.68
C VAL A 27 -0.82 -8.11 2.69
N LYS A 28 0.04 -8.39 3.68
CA LYS A 28 0.72 -9.69 3.80
C LYS A 28 -0.27 -10.85 3.97
N LYS A 29 -1.33 -10.65 4.75
CA LYS A 29 -2.42 -11.61 4.95
C LYS A 29 -3.20 -11.82 3.66
N ALA A 30 -3.60 -10.76 2.97
CA ALA A 30 -4.33 -10.84 1.71
C ALA A 30 -3.54 -11.55 0.60
N LEU A 31 -2.23 -11.27 0.51
CA LEU A 31 -1.33 -11.87 -0.47
C LEU A 31 -0.72 -13.22 -0.02
N SER A 32 -1.15 -13.78 1.11
CA SER A 32 -0.60 -15.03 1.66
C SER A 32 -0.75 -16.21 0.71
N ARG A 33 -1.87 -16.27 -0.02
CA ARG A 33 -2.17 -17.27 -1.05
C ARG A 33 -1.55 -16.96 -2.42
N GLY A 34 -0.85 -15.83 -2.51
CA GLY A 34 -0.32 -15.29 -3.77
C GLY A 34 -1.42 -14.74 -4.67
N LEU A 35 -0.99 -14.17 -5.79
CA LEU A 35 -1.85 -13.78 -6.90
C LEU A 35 -1.60 -14.70 -8.10
N PRO A 36 -2.48 -14.77 -9.10
CA PRO A 36 -2.14 -15.36 -10.40
C PRO A 36 -1.17 -14.46 -11.21
N GLY A 37 -0.46 -15.04 -12.18
CA GLY A 37 0.38 -14.30 -13.13
C GLY A 37 1.72 -13.79 -12.59
N ASN A 38 2.66 -13.45 -13.48
CA ASN A 38 4.01 -12.97 -13.09
C ASN A 38 4.30 -11.55 -13.61
N ASP A 39 3.30 -10.87 -14.15
CA ASP A 39 3.40 -9.53 -14.72
C ASP A 39 2.42 -8.59 -14.03
N ILE A 40 2.89 -8.01 -12.92
CA ILE A 40 2.10 -7.20 -12.00
C ILE A 40 2.58 -5.75 -12.06
N ILE A 41 1.65 -4.82 -12.21
CA ILE A 41 1.89 -3.39 -12.09
C ILE A 41 1.28 -2.91 -10.78
N LEU A 42 2.11 -2.49 -9.84
CA LEU A 42 1.64 -2.09 -8.51
C LEU A 42 1.22 -0.62 -8.49
N ILE A 43 -0.07 -0.36 -8.32
CA ILE A 43 -0.61 1.00 -8.13
C ILE A 43 -1.15 1.16 -6.72
N GLY A 44 -0.86 2.29 -6.06
CA GLY A 44 -1.36 2.57 -4.72
C GLY A 44 -1.64 4.05 -4.49
N ILE A 45 -2.71 4.37 -3.76
CA ILE A 45 -3.10 5.75 -3.46
C ILE A 45 -3.57 5.83 -2.01
N GLY A 46 -3.11 6.85 -1.27
CA GLY A 46 -3.56 7.17 0.09
C GLY A 46 -2.43 7.18 1.13
N LYS A 47 -2.75 7.61 2.35
CA LYS A 47 -1.76 7.83 3.44
C LYS A 47 -0.92 6.59 3.77
N ALA A 48 -1.51 5.41 3.65
CA ALA A 48 -0.86 4.13 3.92
C ALA A 48 -0.19 3.50 2.68
N SER A 49 -0.26 4.16 1.51
CA SER A 49 0.14 3.56 0.24
C SER A 49 1.60 3.12 0.25
N TRP A 50 2.49 3.86 0.92
CA TRP A 50 3.89 3.47 1.03
C TRP A 50 4.06 2.16 1.81
N THR A 51 3.44 2.06 2.99
CA THR A 51 3.50 0.86 3.84
C THR A 51 2.88 -0.35 3.13
N MET A 52 1.75 -0.15 2.45
CA MET A 52 1.09 -1.20 1.67
C MET A 52 1.96 -1.66 0.49
N ALA A 53 2.55 -0.72 -0.25
CA ALA A 53 3.39 -1.04 -1.39
C ALA A 53 4.69 -1.74 -1.00
N ARG A 54 5.30 -1.35 0.13
CA ARG A 54 6.48 -2.04 0.69
C ARG A 54 6.14 -3.50 0.99
N ALA A 55 5.01 -3.74 1.67
CA ALA A 55 4.55 -5.08 2.01
C ALA A 55 4.22 -5.93 0.77
N ALA A 56 3.58 -5.34 -0.24
CA ALA A 56 3.32 -6.01 -1.51
C ALA A 56 4.64 -6.34 -2.25
N SER A 57 5.60 -5.41 -2.25
CA SER A 57 6.92 -5.60 -2.87
C SER A 57 7.72 -6.73 -2.20
N GLU A 58 7.73 -6.78 -0.86
CA GLU A 58 8.34 -7.88 -0.09
C GLU A 58 7.71 -9.24 -0.44
N LYS A 59 6.39 -9.29 -0.66
CA LYS A 59 5.66 -10.54 -0.88
C LYS A 59 5.68 -11.03 -2.33
N LEU A 60 5.57 -10.12 -3.30
CA LEU A 60 5.47 -10.45 -4.73
C LEU A 60 6.83 -10.39 -5.44
N GLY A 61 7.78 -9.61 -4.91
CA GLY A 61 9.15 -9.53 -5.41
C GLY A 61 9.23 -9.20 -6.91
N ALA A 62 9.97 -10.02 -7.64
CA ALA A 62 10.25 -9.83 -9.07
C ALA A 62 9.02 -9.94 -10.00
N ARG A 63 7.86 -10.39 -9.46
CA ARG A 63 6.59 -10.42 -10.20
C ARG A 63 6.03 -9.01 -10.43
N ILE A 64 6.45 -8.04 -9.63
CA ILE A 64 6.15 -6.63 -9.87
C ILE A 64 7.12 -6.11 -10.93
N ARG A 65 6.57 -5.72 -12.08
CA ARG A 65 7.34 -5.20 -13.22
C ARG A 65 7.57 -3.70 -13.15
N GLY A 66 6.71 -3.01 -12.42
CA GLY A 66 6.77 -1.57 -12.21
C GLY A 66 5.55 -1.09 -11.45
N GLY A 67 5.44 0.22 -11.29
CA GLY A 67 4.29 0.80 -10.63
C GLY A 67 4.55 2.20 -10.12
N ALA A 68 3.51 2.80 -9.56
CA ALA A 68 3.58 4.10 -8.93
C ALA A 68 2.63 4.17 -7.75
N ILE A 69 3.05 4.89 -6.71
CA ILE A 69 2.19 5.20 -5.56
C ILE A 69 2.07 6.69 -5.31
N ILE A 70 0.93 7.09 -4.76
CA ILE A 70 0.68 8.45 -4.28
C ILE A 70 0.38 8.39 -2.79
N THR A 71 1.17 9.08 -1.97
CA THR A 71 0.90 9.31 -0.55
C THR A 71 0.90 10.79 -0.23
N LYS A 72 0.62 11.17 1.01
CA LYS A 72 0.71 12.58 1.42
C LYS A 72 2.16 12.98 1.70
N TYR A 73 2.45 14.27 1.72
CA TYR A 73 3.76 14.79 2.11
C TYR A 73 4.27 14.23 3.45
N GLY A 74 5.55 13.83 3.46
CA GLY A 74 6.25 13.24 4.59
C GLY A 74 5.72 11.87 5.02
N HIS A 75 5.10 11.10 4.13
CA HIS A 75 4.61 9.74 4.41
C HIS A 75 5.27 8.65 3.56
N SER A 76 6.17 9.03 2.65
CA SER A 76 7.14 8.12 2.08
C SER A 76 8.16 7.70 3.14
N GLY A 77 8.48 6.42 3.19
CA GLY A 77 9.56 5.85 4.01
C GLY A 77 10.85 5.58 3.22
N GLY A 78 11.00 6.17 2.03
CA GLY A 78 12.14 5.97 1.13
C GLY A 78 11.85 5.10 -0.09
N PRO A 79 12.88 4.76 -0.89
CA PRO A 79 12.69 4.08 -2.17
C PRO A 79 12.18 2.64 -2.01
N ILE A 80 11.28 2.24 -2.92
CA ILE A 80 10.85 0.85 -3.12
C ILE A 80 11.26 0.46 -4.55
N ARG A 81 11.96 -0.67 -4.71
CA ARG A 81 12.53 -1.05 -6.01
C ARG A 81 11.43 -1.17 -7.08
N GLY A 82 11.61 -0.45 -8.19
CA GLY A 82 10.71 -0.49 -9.34
C GLY A 82 9.38 0.26 -9.16
N ILE A 83 9.20 0.95 -8.02
CA ILE A 83 7.99 1.72 -7.73
C ILE A 83 8.34 3.20 -7.69
N GLU A 84 7.67 3.99 -8.52
CA GLU A 84 7.72 5.44 -8.45
C GLU A 84 6.91 5.92 -7.25
N ILE A 85 7.47 6.82 -6.44
CA ILE A 85 6.83 7.29 -5.20
C ILE A 85 6.57 8.78 -5.33
N TYR A 86 5.30 9.15 -5.30
CA TYR A 86 4.84 10.52 -5.32
C TYR A 86 4.26 10.91 -3.97
N GLU A 87 4.59 12.10 -3.52
CA GLU A 87 3.91 12.75 -2.41
C GLU A 87 3.11 13.94 -2.94
N ALA A 88 1.86 14.05 -2.51
CA ALA A 88 0.93 15.04 -3.03
C ALA A 88 0.05 15.67 -1.92
N GLY A 89 -0.64 16.74 -2.28
CA GLY A 89 -1.50 17.53 -1.39
C GLY A 89 -2.63 16.74 -0.74
N HIS A 90 -2.77 16.93 0.58
CA HIS A 90 -3.92 16.45 1.36
C HIS A 90 -4.14 17.40 2.55
N PRO A 91 -5.38 17.83 2.86
CA PRO A 91 -6.64 17.35 2.30
C PRO A 91 -7.04 17.98 0.97
N LEU A 92 -6.38 19.08 0.58
CA LEU A 92 -6.61 19.73 -0.71
C LEU A 92 -5.61 19.20 -1.74
N PRO A 93 -6.07 18.82 -2.95
CA PRO A 93 -5.18 18.42 -4.03
C PRO A 93 -4.39 19.63 -4.55
N ASP A 94 -3.24 19.34 -5.14
CA ASP A 94 -2.29 20.31 -5.69
C ASP A 94 -1.73 19.84 -7.04
N SER A 95 -0.76 20.57 -7.58
CA SER A 95 -0.11 20.23 -8.85
C SER A 95 0.58 18.86 -8.82
N GLU A 96 1.10 18.45 -7.66
CA GLU A 96 1.70 17.13 -7.46
C GLU A 96 0.66 16.02 -7.57
N THR A 97 -0.56 16.27 -7.08
CA THR A 97 -1.69 15.36 -7.24
C THR A 97 -2.00 15.10 -8.72
N LEU A 98 -2.04 16.17 -9.53
CA LEU A 98 -2.28 16.05 -10.97
C LEU A 98 -1.16 15.28 -11.67
N ARG A 99 0.11 15.70 -11.45
CA ARG A 99 1.28 15.07 -12.08
C ARG A 99 1.37 13.57 -11.77
N ALA A 100 1.18 13.20 -10.51
CA ALA A 100 1.25 11.81 -10.09
C ALA A 100 0.10 10.96 -10.68
N THR A 101 -1.10 11.55 -10.77
CA THR A 101 -2.27 10.89 -11.39
C THR A 101 -2.06 10.69 -12.89
N GLU A 102 -1.56 11.70 -13.60
CA GLU A 102 -1.20 11.59 -15.02
C GLU A 102 -0.16 10.50 -15.27
N ARG A 103 0.84 10.39 -14.39
CA ARG A 103 1.82 9.32 -14.47
C ARG A 103 1.18 7.94 -14.34
N ILE A 104 0.32 7.74 -13.32
CA ILE A 104 -0.40 6.48 -13.12
C ILE A 104 -1.24 6.14 -14.35
N LEU A 105 -1.99 7.11 -14.89
CA LEU A 105 -2.77 6.93 -16.12
C LEU A 105 -1.90 6.49 -17.30
N GLY A 106 -0.71 7.08 -17.45
CA GLY A 106 0.26 6.69 -18.47
C GLY A 106 0.76 5.25 -18.30
N ILE A 107 1.03 4.81 -17.07
CA ILE A 107 1.42 3.41 -16.78
C ILE A 107 0.26 2.47 -17.16
N THR A 108 -0.95 2.74 -16.65
CA THR A 108 -2.10 1.85 -16.84
C THR A 108 -2.67 1.87 -18.25
N GLY A 109 -2.51 2.97 -18.98
CA GLY A 109 -2.96 3.10 -20.37
C GLY A 109 -2.11 2.32 -21.38
N SER A 110 -0.89 1.94 -20.99
CA SER A 110 0.06 1.18 -21.84
C SER A 110 0.08 -0.34 -21.57
N LEU A 111 -0.94 -0.86 -20.87
CA LEU A 111 -0.97 -2.27 -20.47
C LEU A 111 -1.38 -3.17 -21.63
N GLU A 112 -0.67 -4.29 -21.72
CA GLU A 112 -0.98 -5.39 -22.65
C GLU A 112 -1.93 -6.40 -22.00
N ALA A 113 -2.62 -7.17 -22.84
CA ALA A 113 -3.48 -8.25 -22.38
C ALA A 113 -2.68 -9.26 -21.52
N GLY A 114 -3.22 -9.62 -20.35
CA GLY A 114 -2.58 -10.54 -19.42
C GLY A 114 -1.77 -9.88 -18.30
N ARG A 115 -1.57 -8.56 -18.33
CA ARG A 115 -1.04 -7.82 -17.18
C ARG A 115 -2.11 -7.58 -16.12
N MET A 116 -1.71 -7.72 -14.86
CA MET A 116 -2.56 -7.42 -13.71
C MET A 116 -2.11 -6.09 -13.08
N VAL A 117 -3.08 -5.25 -12.73
CA VAL A 117 -2.90 -4.05 -11.91
C VAL A 117 -3.41 -4.33 -10.50
#